data_AF-A0A926ZX42-F1
#
_entry.id   AF-A0A926ZX42-F1
#
_cell.length_a   1.000
_cell.length_b   1.000
_cell.length_c   1.000
_cell.angle_alpha   90.00
_cell.angle_beta   90.00
_cell.angle_gamma   90.00
#
_symmetry.space_group_name_H-M   'P 1'
#
loop_
_entity.id
_entity.type
_entity.pdbx_description
1 polymer ?
#
loop_
_entity_poly.entity_id
_entity_poly.type
_entity_poly.pdbx_seq_one_letter_code
_entity_poly.pdbx_strand_id
1 'polypeptide(L)'
;MANLRDRFLREASQFSNYVEAELFNLSIHISLKHRYLYVDTPKVGCSTIKLTLQRLELGDEHFTREDFEDIHLRKFSPLLLPIQVGPLDTFLSRTDIFKFCFVRNPYTRILSCYLDKIAAPHPIKAQILRQLGRNYTDLHTAVSFEEFISAVEEQPISTMDPHWRLQYYQTFQESIKFDFIGRYENFGEDLQTVGEKLSPNFSKYFFHERRNSTSSAGKASDFYTPELRERIYRIYELDFDYFGYPKEA
;
A
#
# COMPACT_ATOMS: atom_id res chain seq x y z
N MET A 1 8.50 -33.92 -5.19
CA MET A 1 9.18 -32.66 -4.79
C MET A 1 8.13 -31.57 -4.82
N ALA A 2 7.96 -30.79 -3.74
CA ALA A 2 7.06 -29.64 -3.79
C ALA A 2 7.59 -28.62 -4.81
N ASN A 3 6.71 -28.05 -5.63
CA ASN A 3 7.09 -26.98 -6.56
C ASN A 3 7.63 -25.78 -5.74
N LEU A 4 8.61 -25.05 -6.28
CA LEU A 4 9.17 -23.83 -5.68
C LEU A 4 8.08 -22.88 -5.14
N ARG A 5 6.97 -22.76 -5.89
CA ARG A 5 5.81 -21.97 -5.47
C ARG A 5 5.21 -22.49 -4.16
N ASP A 6 4.92 -23.79 -4.04
CA ASP A 6 4.31 -24.36 -2.85
C ASP A 6 5.22 -24.24 -1.62
N ARG A 7 6.54 -24.36 -1.82
CA ARG A 7 7.52 -24.13 -0.77
C ARG A 7 7.46 -22.68 -0.30
N PHE A 8 7.51 -21.74 -1.23
CA PHE A 8 7.41 -20.32 -0.92
C PHE A 8 6.12 -19.98 -0.18
N LEU A 9 4.96 -20.49 -0.62
CA LEU A 9 3.69 -20.19 0.03
C LEU A 9 3.65 -20.65 1.49
N ARG A 10 4.26 -21.81 1.81
CA ARG A 10 4.40 -22.29 3.20
C ARG A 10 5.38 -21.47 4.04
N GLU A 11 6.42 -20.91 3.43
CA GLU A 11 7.35 -20.02 4.12
C GLU A 11 6.69 -18.66 4.36
N ALA A 12 6.13 -18.04 3.31
CA ALA A 12 5.48 -16.74 3.35
C ALA A 12 4.30 -16.70 4.32
N SER A 13 3.52 -17.77 4.44
CA SER A 13 2.39 -17.84 5.39
C SER A 13 2.82 -17.67 6.86
N GLN A 14 4.09 -17.92 7.19
CA GLN A 14 4.63 -17.67 8.54
C GLN A 14 4.87 -16.17 8.81
N PHE A 15 4.96 -15.37 7.74
CA PHE A 15 5.18 -13.93 7.79
C PHE A 15 3.92 -13.12 7.46
N SER A 16 2.84 -13.77 7.04
CA SER A 16 1.59 -13.12 6.60
C SER A 16 0.36 -13.68 7.34
N ASN A 17 0.36 -13.58 8.67
CA ASN A 17 -0.67 -14.18 9.55
C ASN A 17 -2.13 -13.83 9.19
N TYR A 18 -2.35 -12.63 8.65
CA TYR A 18 -3.69 -12.09 8.37
C TYR A 18 -3.94 -11.85 6.88
N VAL A 19 -2.98 -12.19 6.03
CA VAL A 19 -2.98 -11.82 4.61
C VAL A 19 -2.46 -12.98 3.79
N GLU A 20 -3.08 -13.26 2.65
CA GLU A 20 -2.65 -14.33 1.74
C GLU A 20 -1.16 -14.20 1.35
N ALA A 21 -0.46 -15.35 1.32
CA ALA A 21 0.97 -15.42 0.99
C ALA A 21 1.29 -14.88 -0.41
N GLU A 22 0.37 -15.03 -1.37
CA GLU A 22 0.47 -14.37 -2.68
C GLU A 22 0.57 -12.85 -2.56
N LEU A 23 -0.20 -12.23 -1.67
CA LEU A 23 -0.14 -10.78 -1.50
C LEU A 23 1.15 -10.35 -0.82
N PHE A 24 1.67 -11.13 0.14
CA PHE A 24 3.02 -10.93 0.68
C PHE A 24 4.07 -10.87 -0.44
N ASN A 25 4.00 -11.80 -1.39
CA ASN A 25 4.91 -11.81 -2.54
C ASN A 25 4.75 -10.55 -3.41
N LEU A 26 3.51 -10.13 -3.70
CA LEU A 26 3.23 -9.03 -4.62
C LEU A 26 3.47 -7.64 -4.03
N SER A 27 3.25 -7.47 -2.72
CA SER A 27 3.39 -6.19 -2.02
C SER A 27 4.84 -5.81 -1.72
N ILE A 28 5.80 -6.72 -1.90
CA ILE A 28 7.19 -6.48 -1.55
C ILE A 28 8.04 -6.29 -2.81
N HIS A 29 8.86 -5.24 -2.79
CA HIS A 29 9.74 -4.82 -3.87
C HIS A 29 11.19 -4.80 -3.37
N ILE A 30 12.05 -5.62 -3.96
CA ILE A 30 13.42 -5.82 -3.50
C ILE A 30 14.41 -5.38 -4.57
N SER A 31 15.46 -4.66 -4.15
CA SER A 31 16.66 -4.45 -4.94
C SER A 31 17.88 -4.98 -4.19
N LEU A 32 18.57 -5.95 -4.79
CA LEU A 32 19.88 -6.38 -4.27
C LEU A 32 21.00 -5.42 -4.69
N LYS A 33 20.81 -4.68 -5.80
CA LYS A 33 21.74 -3.68 -6.32
C LYS A 33 21.86 -2.48 -5.38
N HIS A 34 20.72 -1.94 -4.96
CA HIS A 34 20.61 -0.79 -4.06
C HIS A 34 20.28 -1.20 -2.61
N ARG A 35 20.24 -2.51 -2.35
CA ARG A 35 20.17 -3.14 -1.02
C ARG A 35 19.00 -2.65 -0.17
N TYR A 36 17.81 -2.71 -0.73
CA TYR A 36 16.59 -2.35 -0.02
C TYR A 36 15.46 -3.35 -0.22
N LEU A 37 14.51 -3.29 0.72
CA LEU A 37 13.18 -3.88 0.63
C LEU A 37 12.14 -2.79 0.91
N TYR A 38 11.21 -2.62 -0.01
CA TYR A 38 10.07 -1.72 0.13
C TYR A 38 8.77 -2.52 0.19
N VAL A 39 7.92 -2.24 1.19
CA VAL A 39 6.56 -2.82 1.28
C VAL A 39 5.53 -1.79 0.83
N ASP A 40 4.80 -2.12 -0.24
CA ASP A 40 3.75 -1.30 -0.84
C ASP A 40 2.49 -1.26 0.03
N THR A 41 2.07 -0.04 0.36
CA THR A 41 0.77 0.25 0.95
C THR A 41 -0.05 1.11 -0.01
N PRO A 42 -1.22 0.68 -0.47
CA PRO A 42 -2.05 1.51 -1.32
C PRO A 42 -2.43 2.84 -0.66
N LYS A 43 -2.59 3.88 -1.50
CA LYS A 43 -3.09 5.22 -1.13
C LYS A 43 -2.14 6.07 -0.26
N VAL A 44 -0.87 5.68 -0.18
CA VAL A 44 0.22 6.43 0.49
C VAL A 44 1.23 7.06 -0.50
N GLY A 45 0.84 7.25 -1.77
CA GLY A 45 1.78 7.71 -2.82
C GLY A 45 2.65 6.59 -3.41
N CYS A 46 2.28 5.33 -3.20
CA CYS A 46 3.07 4.18 -3.61
C CYS A 46 3.34 4.07 -5.12
N SER A 47 2.45 4.57 -6.00
CA SER A 47 2.71 4.60 -7.45
C SER A 47 3.86 5.55 -7.82
N THR A 48 4.10 6.59 -7.02
CA THR A 48 5.25 7.49 -7.17
C THR A 48 6.52 6.81 -6.65
N ILE A 49 6.46 6.22 -5.44
CA ILE A 49 7.59 5.48 -4.86
C ILE A 49 8.05 4.39 -5.83
N LYS A 50 7.13 3.54 -6.31
CA LYS A 50 7.47 2.45 -7.23
C LYS A 50 8.10 2.94 -8.53
N LEU A 51 7.60 4.02 -9.12
CA LEU A 51 8.19 4.57 -10.33
C LEU A 51 9.63 5.03 -10.08
N THR A 52 9.86 5.79 -9.00
CA THR A 52 11.19 6.26 -8.62
C THR A 52 12.16 5.11 -8.34
N LEU A 53 11.71 4.07 -7.63
CA LEU A 53 12.52 2.89 -7.35
C LEU A 53 12.86 2.08 -8.61
N GLN A 54 11.94 1.98 -9.57
CA GLN A 54 12.17 1.30 -10.85
C GLN A 54 13.15 2.08 -11.74
N ARG A 55 12.99 3.42 -11.82
CA ARG A 55 13.94 4.32 -12.49
C ARG A 55 15.35 4.16 -11.93
N LEU A 56 15.47 4.14 -10.60
CA LEU A 56 16.73 3.92 -9.89
C LEU A 56 17.33 2.54 -10.20
N GLU A 57 16.51 1.48 -10.23
CA GLU A 57 16.97 0.12 -10.54
C GLU A 57 17.56 0.05 -11.95
N LEU A 58 16.82 0.59 -12.93
CA LEU A 58 17.20 0.63 -14.34
C LEU A 58 18.35 1.61 -14.62
N GLY A 59 18.51 2.64 -13.78
CA GLY A 59 19.42 3.76 -14.06
C GLY A 59 18.89 4.71 -15.14
N ASP A 60 17.57 4.72 -15.37
CA ASP A 60 16.90 5.52 -16.39
C ASP A 60 15.90 6.48 -15.73
N GLU A 61 16.19 7.78 -15.77
CA GLU A 61 15.32 8.83 -15.22
C GLU A 61 14.08 9.13 -16.08
N HIS A 62 14.10 8.72 -17.35
CA HIS A 62 13.03 8.96 -18.31
C HIS A 62 12.03 7.81 -18.36
N PHE A 63 12.38 6.62 -17.85
CA PHE A 63 11.47 5.47 -17.77
C PHE A 63 10.09 5.88 -17.22
N THR A 64 9.02 5.54 -17.94
CA THR A 64 7.66 5.98 -17.64
C THR A 64 6.75 4.81 -17.31
N ARG A 65 5.50 5.13 -16.98
CA ARG A 65 4.45 4.13 -16.78
C ARG A 65 3.91 3.56 -18.09
N GLU A 66 4.21 4.14 -19.25
CA GLU A 66 3.70 3.68 -20.54
C GLU A 66 4.57 2.56 -21.14
N ASP A 67 5.83 2.47 -20.68
CA ASP A 67 6.75 1.41 -21.06
C ASP A 67 6.27 0.02 -20.59
N PHE A 68 5.35 -0.03 -19.63
CA PHE A 68 4.63 -1.24 -19.20
C PHE A 68 3.14 -0.97 -19.07
N GLU A 69 2.28 -1.88 -19.52
CA GLU A 69 0.82 -1.68 -19.54
C GLU A 69 0.16 -1.36 -18.17
N ASP A 70 0.87 -1.52 -17.03
CA ASP A 70 0.55 -0.95 -15.72
C ASP A 70 1.74 -1.17 -14.73
N ILE A 71 2.19 -0.12 -14.04
CA ILE A 71 3.28 -0.19 -13.03
C ILE A 71 2.97 -1.11 -11.83
N HIS A 72 1.69 -1.41 -11.61
CA HIS A 72 1.25 -2.35 -10.59
C HIS A 72 1.40 -3.82 -11.04
N LEU A 73 1.61 -4.08 -12.34
CA LEU A 73 1.88 -5.44 -12.83
C LEU A 73 3.29 -5.87 -12.44
N ARG A 74 3.38 -6.58 -11.31
CA ARG A 74 4.65 -7.07 -10.76
C ARG A 74 5.50 -7.86 -11.75
N LYS A 75 4.89 -8.56 -12.72
CA LYS A 75 5.60 -9.32 -13.77
C LYS A 75 6.56 -8.49 -14.62
N PHE A 76 6.33 -7.18 -14.70
CA PHE A 76 7.08 -6.24 -15.53
C PHE A 76 8.02 -5.34 -14.73
N SER A 77 7.91 -5.36 -13.41
CA SER A 77 8.78 -4.54 -12.58
C SER A 77 10.19 -5.14 -12.55
N PRO A 78 11.25 -4.31 -12.68
CA PRO A 78 12.64 -4.77 -12.53
C PRO A 78 12.98 -5.16 -11.08
N LEU A 79 12.09 -4.88 -10.12
CA LEU A 79 12.30 -5.16 -8.70
C LEU A 79 11.89 -6.59 -8.35
N LEU A 80 12.78 -7.29 -7.66
CA LEU A 80 12.59 -8.68 -7.27
C LEU A 80 11.42 -8.85 -6.31
N LEU A 81 10.80 -10.02 -6.40
CA LEU A 81 9.79 -10.55 -5.49
C LEU A 81 10.46 -11.37 -4.37
N PRO A 82 9.83 -11.52 -3.20
CA PRO A 82 10.27 -12.41 -2.13
C PRO A 82 10.60 -13.84 -2.60
N ILE A 83 9.81 -14.43 -3.51
CA ILE A 83 10.09 -15.77 -4.06
C ILE A 83 11.43 -15.87 -4.82
N GLN A 84 12.02 -14.74 -5.22
CA GLN A 84 13.25 -14.67 -6.02
C GLN A 84 14.53 -14.46 -5.19
N VAL A 85 14.44 -14.31 -3.86
CA VAL A 85 15.60 -13.96 -3.01
C VAL A 85 16.06 -15.08 -2.08
N GLY A 86 15.55 -16.30 -2.27
CA GLY A 86 15.90 -17.47 -1.45
C GLY A 86 15.02 -17.58 -0.20
N PRO A 87 15.49 -18.28 0.85
CA PRO A 87 14.74 -18.47 2.10
C PRO A 87 14.39 -17.12 2.75
N LEU A 88 13.09 -16.93 3.05
CA LEU A 88 12.58 -15.64 3.52
C LEU A 88 13.09 -15.26 4.91
N ASP A 89 13.18 -16.21 5.82
CA ASP A 89 13.70 -16.01 7.18
C ASP A 89 15.11 -15.43 7.16
N THR A 90 15.96 -16.03 6.33
CA THR A 90 17.35 -15.63 6.12
C THR A 90 17.38 -14.25 5.49
N PHE A 91 16.60 -14.02 4.44
CA PHE A 91 16.58 -12.72 3.76
C PHE A 91 16.08 -11.58 4.67
N LEU A 92 14.97 -11.77 5.38
CA LEU A 92 14.38 -10.75 6.26
C LEU A 92 15.25 -10.44 7.48
N SER A 93 16.10 -11.38 7.92
CA SER A 93 17.07 -11.15 9.00
C SER A 93 18.28 -10.30 8.61
N ARG A 94 18.50 -10.05 7.32
CA ARG A 94 19.67 -9.30 6.82
C ARG A 94 19.65 -7.86 7.32
N THR A 95 20.67 -7.47 8.08
CA THR A 95 20.87 -6.08 8.56
C THR A 95 21.45 -5.16 7.49
N ASP A 96 21.87 -5.75 6.38
CA ASP A 96 22.61 -5.09 5.32
C ASP A 96 21.67 -4.69 4.14
N ILE A 97 20.37 -4.94 4.31
CA ILE A 97 19.24 -4.52 3.47
C ILE A 97 18.40 -3.50 4.26
N PHE A 98 18.26 -2.29 3.72
CA PHE A 98 17.42 -1.23 4.28
C PHE A 98 15.93 -1.50 4.00
N LYS A 99 15.13 -1.66 5.04
CA LYS A 99 13.71 -2.02 4.95
C LYS A 99 12.84 -0.83 5.28
N PHE A 100 11.96 -0.45 4.38
CA PHE A 100 11.06 0.68 4.60
C PHE A 100 9.66 0.46 4.06
N CYS A 101 8.71 1.18 4.62
CA CYS A 101 7.35 1.31 4.10
C CYS A 101 6.86 2.74 4.29
N PHE A 102 5.70 3.06 3.73
CA PHE A 102 5.02 4.33 3.96
C PHE A 102 3.61 4.06 4.49
N VAL A 103 3.18 4.90 5.42
CA VAL A 103 1.83 4.90 6.00
C VAL A 103 1.19 6.28 5.82
N ARG A 104 -0.11 6.35 6.07
CA ARG A 104 -0.92 7.56 5.95
C ARG A 104 -1.97 7.58 7.06
N ASN A 105 -2.34 8.76 7.52
CA ASN A 105 -3.42 8.92 8.50
C ASN A 105 -4.68 8.16 8.01
N PRO A 106 -5.23 7.23 8.81
CA PRO A 106 -6.32 6.36 8.37
C PRO A 106 -7.53 7.11 7.80
N TYR A 107 -7.91 8.27 8.37
CA TYR A 107 -9.00 9.10 7.86
C TYR A 107 -8.73 9.57 6.43
N THR A 108 -7.55 10.13 6.17
CA THR A 108 -7.25 10.63 4.82
C THR A 108 -7.01 9.50 3.83
N ARG A 109 -6.51 8.34 4.31
CA ARG A 109 -6.30 7.15 3.49
C ARG A 109 -7.62 6.54 3.02
N ILE A 110 -8.58 6.30 3.91
CA ILE A 110 -9.86 5.68 3.57
C ILE A 110 -10.70 6.58 2.66
N LEU A 111 -10.68 7.90 2.88
CA LEU A 111 -11.33 8.85 1.98
C LEU A 111 -10.67 8.86 0.59
N SER A 112 -9.34 8.83 0.53
CA SER A 112 -8.62 8.71 -0.75
C SER A 112 -8.98 7.42 -1.48
N CYS A 113 -9.18 6.32 -0.75
CA CYS A 113 -9.67 5.06 -1.31
C CYS A 113 -11.08 5.21 -1.88
N TYR A 114 -12.03 5.71 -1.09
CA TYR A 114 -13.42 5.91 -1.51
C TYR A 114 -13.51 6.76 -2.80
N LEU A 115 -12.84 7.91 -2.82
CA LEU A 115 -12.89 8.83 -3.96
C LEU A 115 -12.31 8.24 -5.25
N ASP A 116 -11.31 7.36 -5.13
CA ASP A 116 -10.63 6.75 -6.28
C ASP A 116 -11.29 5.45 -6.75
N LYS A 117 -11.82 4.65 -5.82
CA LYS A 117 -12.24 3.26 -6.10
C LYS A 117 -13.74 3.02 -6.02
N ILE A 118 -14.51 3.93 -5.42
CA ILE A 118 -15.92 3.69 -5.07
C ILE A 118 -16.84 4.81 -5.58
N ALA A 119 -16.42 6.08 -5.44
CA ALA A 119 -17.24 7.23 -5.82
C ALA A 119 -17.58 7.27 -7.32
N ALA A 120 -16.66 6.80 -8.16
CA ALA A 120 -16.84 6.64 -9.60
C ALA A 120 -16.88 5.14 -9.99
N PRO A 121 -17.38 4.79 -11.20
CA PRO A 121 -17.33 3.42 -11.69
C PRO A 121 -15.90 2.86 -11.71
N HIS A 122 -15.67 1.78 -10.97
CA HIS A 122 -14.37 1.12 -10.87
C HIS A 122 -14.58 -0.36 -10.54
N PRO A 123 -13.78 -1.30 -11.09
CA PRO A 123 -13.99 -2.75 -10.86
C PRO A 123 -14.05 -3.16 -9.39
N ILE A 124 -13.18 -2.59 -8.54
CA ILE A 124 -13.16 -2.81 -7.07
C ILE A 124 -14.52 -2.56 -6.43
N LYS A 125 -15.32 -1.61 -6.92
CA LYS A 125 -16.64 -1.26 -6.38
C LYS A 125 -17.63 -2.44 -6.38
N ALA A 126 -17.46 -3.40 -7.29
CA ALA A 126 -18.31 -4.59 -7.36
C ALA A 126 -18.36 -5.36 -6.03
N GLN A 127 -17.26 -5.42 -5.28
CA GLN A 127 -17.21 -6.14 -4.00
C GLN A 127 -18.09 -5.47 -2.94
N ILE A 128 -18.09 -4.13 -2.91
CA ILE A 128 -18.92 -3.34 -1.99
C ILE A 128 -20.39 -3.42 -2.40
N LEU A 129 -20.70 -3.32 -3.69
CA LEU A 129 -22.07 -3.49 -4.19
C LEU A 129 -22.64 -4.87 -3.83
N ARG A 130 -21.82 -5.93 -3.94
CA ARG A 130 -22.22 -7.29 -3.55
C ARG A 130 -22.51 -7.39 -2.05
N GLN A 131 -21.67 -6.83 -1.20
CA GLN A 131 -21.89 -6.80 0.25
C GLN A 131 -23.16 -6.03 0.63
N LEU A 132 -23.46 -4.94 -0.07
CA LEU A 132 -24.68 -4.17 0.09
C LEU A 132 -25.94 -4.83 -0.52
N GLY A 133 -25.82 -6.03 -1.10
CA GLY A 133 -26.94 -6.73 -1.75
C GLY A 133 -27.45 -6.06 -3.02
N ARG A 134 -26.62 -5.25 -3.68
CA ARG A 134 -26.95 -4.50 -4.91
C ARG A 134 -26.44 -5.21 -6.16
N ASN A 135 -26.89 -4.76 -7.33
CA ASN A 135 -26.41 -5.28 -8.60
C ASN A 135 -24.92 -4.93 -8.81
N TYR A 136 -24.02 -5.90 -8.54
CA TYR A 136 -22.57 -5.70 -8.59
C TYR A 136 -22.00 -5.60 -10.01
N THR A 137 -22.79 -5.81 -11.05
CA THR A 137 -22.36 -5.59 -12.45
C THR A 137 -22.62 -4.15 -12.90
N ASP A 138 -23.54 -3.43 -12.26
CA ASP A 138 -23.77 -2.01 -12.51
C ASP A 138 -22.87 -1.14 -11.63
N LEU A 139 -21.65 -0.87 -12.11
CA LEU A 139 -20.68 -0.05 -11.40
C LEU A 139 -21.06 1.44 -11.31
N HIS A 140 -22.09 1.88 -12.05
CA HIS A 140 -22.63 3.24 -11.96
C HIS A 140 -23.56 3.42 -10.75
N THR A 141 -24.04 2.34 -10.14
CA THR A 141 -24.83 2.39 -8.91
C THR A 141 -24.10 3.22 -7.85
N ALA A 142 -24.74 4.28 -7.35
CA ALA A 142 -24.15 5.14 -6.32
C ALA A 142 -23.92 4.37 -5.01
N VAL A 143 -22.81 4.67 -4.35
CA VAL A 143 -22.48 4.18 -3.01
C VAL A 143 -22.00 5.40 -2.25
N SER A 144 -22.68 5.77 -1.15
CA SER A 144 -22.25 6.88 -0.32
C SER A 144 -20.99 6.52 0.47
N PHE A 145 -20.30 7.53 1.02
CA PHE A 145 -19.14 7.26 1.87
C PHE A 145 -19.53 6.47 3.14
N GLU A 146 -20.68 6.81 3.75
CA GLU A 146 -21.19 6.08 4.92
C GLU A 146 -21.58 4.62 4.58
N GLU A 147 -22.21 4.37 3.43
CA GLU A 147 -22.50 3.00 2.98
C GLU A 147 -21.21 2.20 2.76
N PHE A 148 -20.19 2.84 2.20
CA PHE A 148 -18.88 2.23 2.05
C PHE A 148 -18.23 1.88 3.39
N ILE A 149 -18.24 2.80 4.37
CA ILE A 149 -17.71 2.52 5.72
C ILE A 149 -18.48 1.39 6.39
N SER A 150 -19.81 1.39 6.29
CA SER A 150 -20.66 0.32 6.83
C SER A 150 -20.28 -1.05 6.22
N ALA A 151 -19.99 -1.10 4.92
CA ALA A 151 -19.54 -2.32 4.27
C ALA A 151 -18.13 -2.74 4.70
N VAL A 152 -17.23 -1.80 5.01
CA VAL A 152 -15.87 -2.08 5.49
C VAL A 152 -15.87 -2.60 6.94
N GLU A 153 -16.71 -2.05 7.82
CA GLU A 153 -16.82 -2.47 9.23
C GLU A 153 -17.13 -3.96 9.38
N GLU A 154 -17.96 -4.51 8.49
CA GLU A 154 -18.40 -5.90 8.52
C GLU A 154 -17.37 -6.88 7.93
N GLN A 155 -16.23 -6.40 7.41
CA GLN A 155 -15.22 -7.24 6.78
C GLN A 155 -14.20 -7.75 7.79
N PRO A 156 -13.94 -9.07 7.87
CA PRO A 156 -12.77 -9.55 8.58
C PRO A 156 -11.50 -9.14 7.83
N ILE A 157 -10.41 -8.87 8.58
CA ILE A 157 -9.11 -8.40 8.05
C ILE A 157 -8.59 -9.26 6.90
N SER A 158 -8.75 -10.58 7.00
CA SER A 158 -8.31 -11.55 5.99
C SER A 158 -8.96 -11.36 4.62
N THR A 159 -10.16 -10.77 4.58
CA THR A 159 -10.91 -10.51 3.35
C THR A 159 -10.94 -9.05 2.92
N MET A 160 -10.46 -8.13 3.78
CA MET A 160 -10.40 -6.71 3.43
C MET A 160 -9.52 -6.49 2.19
N ASP A 161 -9.96 -5.63 1.28
CA ASP A 161 -9.16 -5.23 0.12
C ASP A 161 -7.91 -4.44 0.57
N PRO A 162 -6.74 -4.63 -0.05
CA PRO A 162 -5.52 -3.88 0.28
C PRO A 162 -5.68 -2.35 0.28
N HIS A 163 -6.63 -1.81 -0.48
CA HIS A 163 -6.88 -0.37 -0.55
C HIS A 163 -7.47 0.23 0.74
N TRP A 164 -8.15 -0.58 1.55
CA TRP A 164 -8.74 -0.17 2.83
C TRP A 164 -8.43 -1.10 4.00
N ARG A 165 -7.66 -2.18 3.83
CA ARG A 165 -7.13 -2.96 4.96
C ARG A 165 -6.26 -2.08 5.85
N LEU A 166 -6.23 -2.35 7.16
CA LEU A 166 -5.30 -1.73 8.09
C LEU A 166 -3.85 -1.84 7.59
N GLN A 167 -3.12 -0.73 7.71
CA GLN A 167 -1.75 -0.59 7.26
C GLN A 167 -0.80 -1.46 8.08
N TYR A 168 -1.10 -1.67 9.36
CA TYR A 168 -0.36 -2.57 10.24
C TYR A 168 -0.21 -3.97 9.62
N TYR A 169 -1.34 -4.56 9.19
CA TYR A 169 -1.35 -5.87 8.54
C TYR A 169 -0.87 -5.80 7.10
N GLN A 170 -1.19 -4.74 6.35
CA GLN A 170 -0.75 -4.56 4.97
C GLN A 170 0.77 -4.44 4.83
N THR A 171 1.44 -3.92 5.85
CA THR A 171 2.90 -3.76 5.89
C THR A 171 3.60 -4.88 6.66
N PHE A 172 2.87 -5.88 7.16
CA PHE A 172 3.42 -7.03 7.88
C PHE A 172 4.27 -6.61 9.10
N GLN A 173 3.78 -5.66 9.90
CA GLN A 173 4.52 -5.09 11.05
C GLN A 173 4.95 -6.14 12.08
N GLU A 174 4.22 -7.26 12.21
CA GLU A 174 4.61 -8.38 13.08
C GLU A 174 5.86 -9.13 12.58
N SER A 175 6.10 -9.09 11.28
CA SER A 175 7.05 -9.97 10.59
C SER A 175 8.28 -9.24 10.07
N ILE A 176 8.12 -7.96 9.72
CA ILE A 176 9.19 -7.14 9.12
C ILE A 176 9.53 -6.01 10.08
N LYS A 177 10.77 -6.03 10.57
CA LYS A 177 11.35 -4.91 11.32
C LYS A 177 11.84 -3.86 10.31
N PHE A 178 11.14 -2.74 10.26
CA PHE A 178 11.48 -1.62 9.37
C PHE A 178 12.58 -0.75 9.96
N ASP A 179 13.52 -0.35 9.12
CA ASP A 179 14.55 0.65 9.44
C ASP A 179 13.98 2.08 9.30
N PHE A 180 12.93 2.25 8.50
CA PHE A 180 12.23 3.52 8.30
C PHE A 180 10.76 3.32 7.96
N ILE A 181 9.88 4.10 8.59
CA ILE A 181 8.45 4.16 8.28
C ILE A 181 8.13 5.60 7.91
N GLY A 182 7.99 5.86 6.61
CA GLY A 182 7.63 7.18 6.10
C GLY A 182 6.14 7.47 6.25
N ARG A 183 5.77 8.74 6.24
CA ARG A 183 4.40 9.24 6.34
C ARG A 183 4.03 9.99 5.08
N TYR A 184 2.83 9.73 4.57
CA TYR A 184 2.29 10.45 3.43
C TYR A 184 2.13 11.95 3.72
N GLU A 185 1.90 12.32 4.98
CA GLU A 185 1.81 13.71 5.42
C GLU A 185 3.12 14.47 5.19
N ASN A 186 4.26 13.78 5.27
CA ASN A 186 5.62 14.32 5.06
C ASN A 186 6.28 13.73 3.81
N PHE A 187 5.48 13.33 2.82
CA PHE A 187 5.93 12.42 1.75
C PHE A 187 7.23 12.86 1.05
N GLY A 188 7.39 14.15 0.76
CA GLY A 188 8.58 14.67 0.09
C GLY A 188 9.86 14.51 0.93
N GLU A 189 9.80 14.90 2.20
CA GLU A 189 10.93 14.85 3.13
C GLU A 189 11.30 13.40 3.49
N ASP A 190 10.29 12.58 3.75
CA ASP A 190 10.49 11.17 4.10
C ASP A 190 11.02 10.37 2.91
N LEU A 191 10.55 10.65 1.69
CA LEU A 191 11.08 10.01 0.48
C LEU A 191 12.51 10.48 0.16
N GLN A 192 12.84 11.74 0.45
CA GLN A 192 14.22 12.21 0.36
C GLN A 192 15.12 11.48 1.36
N THR A 193 14.68 11.30 2.61
CA THR A 193 15.41 10.54 3.63
C THR A 193 15.68 9.10 3.19
N VAL A 194 14.67 8.43 2.61
CA VAL A 194 14.86 7.12 1.97
C VAL A 194 15.90 7.22 0.85
N GLY A 195 15.77 8.20 -0.02
CA GLY A 195 16.67 8.41 -1.15
C GLY A 195 18.14 8.49 -0.77
N GLU A 196 18.46 9.25 0.29
CA GLU A 196 19.81 9.39 0.84
C GLU A 196 20.42 8.06 1.31
N LYS A 197 19.58 7.09 1.72
CA LYS A 197 20.02 5.73 2.05
C LYS A 197 20.23 4.84 0.83
N LEU A 198 19.46 5.06 -0.24
CA LEU A 198 19.49 4.19 -1.41
C LEU A 198 20.56 4.57 -2.44
N SER A 199 20.75 5.86 -2.71
CA SER A 199 21.70 6.32 -3.73
C SER A 199 22.01 7.82 -3.60
N PRO A 200 23.28 8.25 -3.79
CA PRO A 200 23.62 9.67 -3.82
C PRO A 200 22.98 10.44 -4.98
N ASN A 201 22.50 9.73 -6.02
CA ASN A 201 21.84 10.33 -7.19
C ASN A 201 20.32 10.15 -7.15
N PHE A 202 19.72 9.80 -6.00
CA PHE A 202 18.30 9.46 -5.91
C PHE A 202 17.36 10.54 -6.46
N SER A 203 17.70 11.82 -6.24
CA SER A 203 16.91 12.97 -6.68
C SER A 203 16.68 13.01 -8.19
N LYS A 204 17.58 12.45 -9.01
CA LYS A 204 17.42 12.39 -10.49
C LYS A 204 16.26 11.48 -10.90
N TYR A 205 15.99 10.44 -10.12
CA TYR A 205 14.94 9.46 -10.41
C TYR A 205 13.58 9.87 -9.82
N PHE A 206 13.56 10.93 -9.01
CA PHE A 206 12.33 11.40 -8.40
C PHE A 206 11.46 12.15 -9.42
N PHE A 207 10.22 11.70 -9.58
CA PHE A 207 9.26 12.35 -10.45
C PHE A 207 8.19 13.04 -9.62
N HIS A 208 8.20 14.37 -9.65
CA HIS A 208 7.03 15.15 -9.24
C HIS A 208 5.97 15.04 -10.35
N GLU A 209 5.25 13.93 -10.38
CA GLU A 209 4.02 13.89 -11.16
C GLU A 209 3.06 14.89 -10.49
N ARG A 210 2.80 16.02 -11.15
CA ARG A 210 1.67 16.91 -10.83
C ARG A 210 0.36 16.20 -11.19
N ARG A 211 0.15 14.98 -10.69
CA ARG A 211 -1.22 14.47 -10.60
C ARG A 211 -1.87 15.32 -9.54
N ASN A 212 -2.96 15.97 -9.91
CA ASN A 212 -3.88 16.62 -8.97
C ASN A 212 -3.99 15.68 -7.78
N SER A 213 -3.29 16.00 -6.69
CA SER A 213 -3.58 15.36 -5.43
C SER A 213 -5.05 15.69 -5.26
N THR A 214 -5.91 14.69 -5.43
CA THR A 214 -7.26 14.80 -4.93
C THR A 214 -7.03 14.92 -3.44
N SER A 215 -6.82 16.16 -2.98
CA SER A 215 -6.47 16.46 -1.62
C SER A 215 -7.74 16.13 -0.85
N SER A 216 -7.81 14.85 -0.48
CA SER A 216 -8.79 14.30 0.43
C SER A 216 -8.75 15.16 1.69
N ALA A 217 -7.57 15.67 2.07
CA ALA A 217 -7.39 16.70 3.08
C ALA A 217 -8.27 17.95 2.88
N GLY A 218 -8.38 18.49 1.66
CA GLY A 218 -9.19 19.68 1.37
C GLY A 218 -10.70 19.43 1.25
N LYS A 219 -11.12 18.17 1.14
CA LYS A 219 -12.55 17.76 1.10
C LYS A 219 -12.98 16.98 2.33
N ALA A 220 -12.08 16.71 3.28
CA ALA A 220 -12.35 15.84 4.42
C ALA A 220 -13.46 16.39 5.32
N SER A 221 -13.57 17.71 5.47
CA SER A 221 -14.66 18.31 6.24
C SER A 221 -16.05 17.90 5.73
N ASP A 222 -16.21 17.70 4.42
CA ASP A 222 -17.52 17.50 3.79
C ASP A 222 -18.02 16.06 3.94
N PHE A 223 -17.13 15.12 4.25
CA PHE A 223 -17.43 13.69 4.33
C PHE A 223 -17.59 13.16 5.75
N TYR A 224 -17.10 13.89 6.75
CA TYR A 224 -16.93 13.35 8.10
C TYR A 224 -17.87 14.01 9.10
N THR A 225 -18.87 13.25 9.57
CA THR A 225 -19.59 13.57 10.81
C THR A 225 -18.82 13.03 12.03
N PRO A 226 -19.09 13.52 13.25
CA PRO A 226 -18.50 12.97 14.47
C PRO A 226 -18.70 11.46 14.60
N GLU A 227 -19.89 10.95 14.24
CA GLU A 227 -20.23 9.53 14.30
C GLU A 227 -19.38 8.72 13.32
N LEU A 228 -19.20 9.22 12.09
CA LEU A 228 -18.42 8.53 11.07
C LEU A 228 -16.93 8.52 11.41
N ARG A 229 -16.41 9.58 12.05
CA ARG A 229 -15.04 9.62 12.57
C ARG A 229 -14.82 8.53 13.60
N GLU A 230 -15.71 8.43 14.59
CA GLU A 230 -15.62 7.42 15.64
C GLU A 230 -15.66 5.99 15.07
N ARG A 231 -16.53 5.74 14.09
CA ARG A 231 -16.61 4.47 13.36
C ARG A 231 -15.30 4.11 12.67
N ILE A 232 -14.75 5.05 11.89
CA ILE A 232 -13.48 4.85 11.19
C ILE A 232 -12.32 4.67 12.19
N TYR A 233 -12.31 5.42 13.29
CA TYR A 233 -11.34 5.23 14.36
C TYR A 233 -11.38 3.79 14.88
N ARG A 234 -12.56 3.22 15.15
CA ARG A 234 -12.69 1.83 15.62
C ARG A 234 -12.19 0.80 14.60
N ILE A 235 -12.48 0.99 13.31
CA ILE A 235 -11.99 0.09 12.24
C ILE A 235 -10.45 0.08 12.21
N TYR A 236 -9.84 1.25 12.37
CA TYR A 236 -8.41 1.46 12.19
C TYR A 236 -7.64 1.75 13.48
N GLU A 237 -8.20 1.39 14.65
CA GLU A 237 -7.65 1.76 15.97
C GLU A 237 -6.17 1.36 16.09
N LEU A 238 -5.84 0.15 15.63
CA LEU A 238 -4.47 -0.35 15.62
C LEU A 238 -3.53 0.49 14.73
N ASP A 239 -3.99 1.00 13.58
CA ASP A 239 -3.18 1.90 12.75
C ASP A 239 -2.96 3.25 13.48
N PHE A 240 -3.99 3.78 14.15
CA PHE A 240 -3.86 5.02 14.90
C PHE A 240 -2.86 4.87 16.04
N ASP A 241 -3.02 3.85 16.86
CA ASP A 241 -2.20 3.64 18.05
C ASP A 241 -0.76 3.25 17.68
N TYR A 242 -0.57 2.28 16.77
CA TYR A 242 0.75 1.78 16.41
C TYR A 242 1.60 2.80 15.65
N PHE A 243 0.99 3.52 14.70
CA PHE A 243 1.70 4.55 13.94
C PHE A 243 1.60 5.95 14.59
N GLY A 244 1.01 6.08 15.79
CA GLY A 244 0.94 7.34 16.52
C GLY A 244 0.21 8.46 15.77
N TYR A 245 -0.86 8.13 15.06
CA TYR A 245 -1.72 9.15 14.43
C TYR A 245 -2.72 9.72 15.45
N PRO A 246 -3.05 11.02 15.36
CA PRO A 246 -4.04 11.62 16.25
C PRO A 246 -5.43 11.05 15.97
N LYS A 247 -6.21 10.83 17.04
CA LYS A 247 -7.58 10.34 16.97
C LYS A 247 -8.55 11.41 16.44
N GLU A 248 -8.18 12.68 16.61
CA GLU A 248 -8.88 13.84 16.07
C GLU A 248 -8.28 14.22 14.71
N ALA A 249 -9.14 14.44 13.72
CA ALA A 249 -8.77 14.80 12.35
C ALA A 249 -8.52 16.31 12.18
#